data_AF-A0A6I7XWB2-F1
#
_entry.id   AF-A0A6I7XWB2-F1
#
_cell.length_a   1.000
_cell.length_b   1.000
_cell.length_c   1.000
_cell.angle_alpha   90.00
_cell.angle_beta   90.00
_cell.angle_gamma   90.00
#
_symmetry.space_group_name_H-M   'P 1'
#
loop_
_entity.id
_entity.type
_entity.pdbx_description
1 polymer ?
#
loop_
_entity_poly.entity_id
_entity_poly.type
_entity_poly.pdbx_seq_one_letter_code
_entity_poly.pdbx_strand_id
1 'polypeptide(L)'
;MFRKVDHKNMGRANHGWLNTHFHFSFANYYNPNNMSFGSLRVINDDLVAPQTGFDMHPHRDMEIISYVVDGALTHEDSMGNRGTIERGHVQYMSAGTGVFHSEHNLGNETLRLLQIWILPDRADHKPNYGEFKFDWSKRENEWFHMVSPLEGEAPIQIHQDANLYSLSLEAGKEIHFPVKEGRQLYLVQIEGSSVINGETLVMRDAAEAVEEDIHIEAKEQSHYLAIELKK
;
A
#
# COMPACT_ATOMS: atom_id res chain seq x y z
N MET A 1 8.21 17.95 8.90
CA MET A 1 9.35 17.05 9.15
C MET A 1 9.36 15.99 8.07
N PHE A 2 10.44 15.89 7.29
CA PHE A 2 10.66 14.85 6.29
C PHE A 2 11.73 13.84 6.75
N ARG A 3 11.51 12.55 6.47
CA ARG A 3 12.45 11.46 6.76
C ARG A 3 12.43 10.43 5.64
N LYS A 4 13.59 10.15 5.05
CA LYS A 4 13.78 8.98 4.18
C LYS A 4 13.79 7.69 4.99
N VAL A 5 13.12 6.66 4.49
CA VAL A 5 13.15 5.28 4.98
C VAL A 5 13.83 4.40 3.91
N ASP A 6 15.10 4.08 4.14
CA ASP A 6 15.89 3.24 3.21
C ASP A 6 15.45 1.76 3.30
N HIS A 7 15.07 1.18 2.16
CA HIS A 7 14.61 -0.21 2.07
C HIS A 7 15.65 -1.26 2.50
N LYS A 8 16.94 -0.88 2.60
CA LYS A 8 18.01 -1.73 3.13
C LYS A 8 17.90 -1.92 4.65
N ASN A 9 17.21 -1.01 5.33
CA ASN A 9 16.99 -1.06 6.78
C ASN A 9 15.63 -1.67 7.17
N MET A 10 14.78 -1.98 6.19
CA MET A 10 13.49 -2.64 6.39
C MET A 10 13.66 -4.11 6.79
N GLY A 11 12.65 -4.65 7.48
CA GLY A 11 12.60 -6.08 7.77
C GLY A 11 12.49 -6.90 6.49
N ARG A 12 13.00 -8.13 6.50
CA ARG A 12 12.93 -9.02 5.33
C ARG A 12 12.65 -10.44 5.78
N ALA A 13 11.88 -11.15 4.96
CA ALA A 13 11.74 -12.60 5.08
C ALA A 13 11.72 -13.24 3.69
N ASN A 14 12.27 -14.46 3.60
CA ASN A 14 12.24 -15.28 2.40
C ASN A 14 11.85 -16.71 2.78
N HIS A 15 10.69 -17.16 2.29
CA HIS A 15 10.11 -18.46 2.56
C HIS A 15 10.16 -19.38 1.33
N GLY A 16 11.00 -19.07 0.34
CA GLY A 16 11.07 -19.76 -0.95
C GLY A 16 9.99 -19.28 -1.91
N TRP A 17 8.71 -19.43 -1.54
CA TRP A 17 7.56 -18.99 -2.34
C TRP A 17 7.22 -17.50 -2.15
N LEU A 18 7.58 -16.93 -0.99
CA LEU A 18 7.35 -15.52 -0.63
C LEU A 18 8.69 -14.85 -0.32
N ASN A 19 8.94 -13.69 -0.93
CA ASN A 19 10.04 -12.80 -0.56
C ASN A 19 9.46 -11.41 -0.28
N THR A 20 9.59 -10.94 0.96
CA THR A 20 8.86 -9.78 1.47
C THR A 20 9.78 -8.77 2.15
N HIS A 21 9.48 -7.48 1.95
CA HIS A 21 10.07 -6.37 2.70
C HIS A 21 9.02 -5.77 3.64
N PHE A 22 9.32 -5.74 4.93
CA PHE A 22 8.46 -5.21 5.97
C PHE A 22 8.84 -3.76 6.29
N HIS A 23 7.98 -2.81 5.94
CA HIS A 23 8.17 -1.41 6.29
C HIS A 23 8.04 -1.15 7.80
N PHE A 24 7.23 -1.97 8.49
CA PHE A 24 7.01 -1.94 9.94
C PHE A 24 7.20 -3.32 10.55
N SER A 25 7.23 -3.41 11.88
CA SER A 25 7.29 -4.68 12.60
C SER A 25 6.09 -5.57 12.28
N PHE A 26 6.37 -6.77 11.76
CA PHE A 26 5.36 -7.72 11.29
C PHE A 26 5.88 -9.16 11.37
N ALA A 27 4.97 -10.11 11.63
CA ALA A 27 5.29 -11.52 11.82
C ALA A 27 6.45 -11.72 12.81
N ASN A 28 7.52 -12.41 12.39
CA ASN A 28 8.70 -12.66 13.23
C ASN A 28 9.73 -11.50 13.20
N TYR A 29 9.54 -10.50 12.35
CA TYR A 29 10.37 -9.30 12.34
C TYR A 29 9.84 -8.28 13.35
N TYR A 30 10.69 -7.91 14.31
CA TYR A 30 10.33 -7.01 15.39
C TYR A 30 11.37 -5.91 15.56
N ASN A 31 10.93 -4.66 15.46
CA ASN A 31 11.66 -3.45 15.76
C ASN A 31 10.76 -2.51 16.59
N PRO A 32 10.99 -2.37 17.91
CA PRO A 32 10.11 -1.59 18.78
C PRO A 32 10.05 -0.10 18.41
N ASN A 33 11.04 0.41 17.67
CA ASN A 33 11.07 1.80 17.21
C ASN A 33 10.37 2.00 15.86
N ASN A 34 9.84 0.94 15.26
CA ASN A 34 9.20 0.97 13.95
C ASN A 34 7.98 0.02 13.92
N MET A 35 6.97 0.36 14.71
CA MET A 35 5.77 -0.44 14.90
C MET A 35 4.61 0.02 14.00
N SER A 36 4.52 1.31 13.71
CA SER A 36 3.47 1.92 12.88
C SER A 36 3.85 3.34 12.50
N PHE A 37 3.09 3.94 11.59
CA PHE A 37 3.10 5.37 11.29
C PHE A 37 1.66 5.89 11.35
N GLY A 38 1.29 6.57 12.44
CA GLY A 38 -0.13 6.85 12.72
C GLY A 38 -0.94 5.55 12.83
N SER A 39 -2.08 5.49 12.11
CA SER A 39 -2.94 4.30 12.03
C SER A 39 -2.46 3.23 11.03
N LEU A 40 -1.45 3.54 10.20
CA LEU A 40 -0.86 2.59 9.26
C LEU A 40 0.05 1.60 10.01
N ARG A 41 -0.33 0.33 9.98
CA ARG A 41 0.28 -0.73 10.79
C ARG A 41 1.21 -1.64 10.01
N VAL A 42 0.91 -1.88 8.73
CA VAL A 42 1.66 -2.78 7.85
C VAL A 42 1.75 -2.17 6.46
N ILE A 43 2.95 -2.20 5.88
CA ILE A 43 3.16 -2.22 4.43
C ILE A 43 4.18 -3.32 4.17
N ASN A 44 3.78 -4.32 3.40
CA ASN A 44 4.67 -5.38 2.94
C ASN A 44 4.81 -5.29 1.42
N ASP A 45 6.04 -5.19 0.91
CA ASP A 45 6.35 -5.34 -0.53
C ASP A 45 6.70 -6.80 -0.80
N ASP A 46 5.69 -7.52 -1.29
CA ASP A 46 5.68 -8.96 -1.42
C ASP A 46 5.94 -9.39 -2.86
N LEU A 47 6.88 -10.31 -3.04
CA LEU A 47 7.06 -11.11 -4.25
C LEU A 47 6.55 -12.53 -3.98
N VAL A 48 5.53 -12.94 -4.72
CA VAL A 48 4.85 -14.24 -4.59
C VAL A 48 5.11 -15.09 -5.83
N ALA A 49 5.71 -16.26 -5.63
CA ALA A 49 6.04 -17.19 -6.70
C ALA A 49 4.79 -17.70 -7.46
N PRO A 50 4.94 -18.09 -8.73
CA PRO A 50 3.85 -18.69 -9.51
C PRO A 50 3.21 -19.89 -8.80
N GLN A 51 1.89 -20.02 -8.91
CA GLN A 51 1.10 -21.13 -8.34
C GLN A 51 1.23 -21.27 -6.82
N THR A 52 1.52 -20.18 -6.10
CA THR A 52 1.63 -20.17 -4.63
C THR A 52 0.85 -19.01 -4.03
N GLY A 53 0.77 -18.93 -2.70
CA GLY A 53 0.04 -17.86 -2.04
C GLY A 53 -0.16 -18.09 -0.56
N PHE A 54 -0.96 -17.23 0.02
CA PHE A 54 -1.39 -17.28 1.41
C PHE A 54 -2.65 -18.13 1.51
N ASP A 55 -2.53 -19.28 2.17
CA ASP A 55 -3.67 -20.14 2.47
C ASP A 55 -4.69 -19.45 3.38
N MET A 56 -5.89 -20.02 3.46
CA MET A 56 -7.02 -19.47 4.22
C MET A 56 -6.64 -19.13 5.67
N HIS A 57 -6.71 -17.86 6.04
CA HIS A 57 -6.34 -17.35 7.37
C HIS A 57 -7.27 -16.22 7.85
N PRO A 58 -7.40 -16.00 9.17
CA PRO A 58 -8.32 -15.01 9.72
C PRO A 58 -7.73 -13.60 9.80
N HIS A 59 -8.58 -12.61 9.61
CA HIS A 59 -8.39 -11.23 10.06
C HIS A 59 -9.57 -10.74 10.86
N ARG A 60 -9.34 -9.71 11.69
CA ARG A 60 -10.34 -9.02 12.48
C ARG A 60 -9.88 -7.57 12.69
N ASP A 61 -10.82 -6.63 12.72
CA ASP A 61 -10.58 -5.22 13.08
C ASP A 61 -9.40 -4.58 12.33
N MET A 62 -9.38 -4.75 11.00
CA MET A 62 -8.34 -4.20 10.12
C MET A 62 -8.93 -3.80 8.76
N GLU A 63 -8.52 -2.65 8.25
CA GLU A 63 -8.73 -2.27 6.85
C GLU A 63 -7.51 -2.75 6.06
N ILE A 64 -7.71 -3.69 5.15
CA ILE A 64 -6.67 -4.34 4.36
C ILE A 64 -6.82 -3.90 2.90
N ILE A 65 -5.74 -3.39 2.32
CA ILE A 65 -5.69 -2.93 0.95
C ILE A 65 -4.54 -3.65 0.25
N SER A 66 -4.87 -4.37 -0.83
CA SER A 66 -3.90 -5.05 -1.68
C SER A 66 -3.74 -4.25 -2.97
N TYR A 67 -2.54 -3.74 -3.22
CA TYR A 67 -2.20 -2.98 -4.43
C TYR A 67 -1.25 -3.80 -5.30
N VAL A 68 -1.71 -4.23 -6.49
CA VAL A 68 -0.87 -5.03 -7.38
C VAL A 68 0.07 -4.13 -8.17
N VAL A 69 1.37 -4.36 -8.01
CA VAL A 69 2.42 -3.68 -8.76
C VAL A 69 2.64 -4.40 -10.09
N ASP A 70 2.76 -5.72 -10.08
CA ASP A 70 2.95 -6.52 -11.30
C ASP A 70 2.39 -7.94 -11.12
N GLY A 71 2.00 -8.59 -12.22
CA GLY A 71 1.34 -9.90 -12.19
C GLY A 71 -0.14 -9.82 -11.79
N ALA A 72 -0.65 -10.91 -11.20
CA ALA A 72 -2.07 -11.05 -10.84
C ALA A 72 -2.26 -11.71 -9.47
N LEU A 73 -3.18 -11.18 -8.66
CA LEU A 73 -3.56 -11.71 -7.36
C LEU A 73 -4.99 -12.23 -7.43
N THR A 74 -5.21 -13.49 -7.04
CA THR A 74 -6.54 -14.08 -6.89
C THR A 74 -6.92 -14.17 -5.41
N HIS A 75 -8.11 -13.70 -5.09
CA HIS A 75 -8.66 -13.70 -3.74
C HIS A 75 -9.87 -14.63 -3.63
N GLU A 76 -10.02 -15.25 -2.47
CA GLU A 76 -11.21 -15.99 -2.04
C GLU A 76 -11.46 -15.74 -0.55
N ASP A 77 -12.71 -15.55 -0.12
CA ASP A 77 -13.05 -15.36 1.29
C ASP A 77 -14.29 -16.11 1.78
N SER A 78 -14.47 -16.10 3.11
CA SER A 78 -15.61 -16.72 3.80
C SER A 78 -16.96 -16.04 3.56
N MET A 79 -16.99 -14.86 2.94
CA MET A 79 -18.22 -14.18 2.55
C MET A 79 -18.71 -14.65 1.16
N GLY A 80 -17.91 -15.51 0.49
CA GLY A 80 -18.21 -16.06 -0.83
C GLY A 80 -17.68 -15.21 -1.98
N ASN A 81 -16.85 -14.20 -1.71
CA ASN A 81 -16.23 -13.42 -2.76
C ASN A 81 -15.07 -14.21 -3.38
N ARG A 82 -14.91 -14.03 -4.70
CA ARG A 82 -13.79 -14.55 -5.46
C ARG A 82 -13.51 -13.63 -6.62
N GLY A 83 -12.25 -13.28 -6.82
CA GLY A 83 -11.87 -12.42 -7.92
C GLY A 83 -10.38 -12.36 -8.13
N THR A 84 -9.98 -11.71 -9.22
CA THR A 84 -8.58 -11.56 -9.61
C THR A 84 -8.35 -10.12 -10.04
N ILE A 85 -7.34 -9.52 -9.42
CA ILE A 85 -6.84 -8.17 -9.71
C ILE A 85 -5.43 -8.25 -10.31
N GLU A 86 -5.05 -7.21 -11.04
CA GLU A 86 -3.83 -7.14 -11.87
C GLU A 86 -3.17 -5.77 -11.66
N ARG A 87 -2.05 -5.49 -12.34
CA ARG A 87 -1.29 -4.24 -12.19
C ARG A 87 -2.16 -2.99 -12.11
N GLY A 88 -1.99 -2.23 -11.03
CA GLY A 88 -2.67 -0.95 -10.79
C GLY A 88 -4.11 -1.08 -10.27
N HIS A 89 -4.68 -2.29 -10.24
CA HIS A 89 -5.94 -2.57 -9.57
C HIS A 89 -5.74 -2.66 -8.06
N VAL A 90 -6.83 -2.42 -7.34
CA VAL A 90 -6.85 -2.42 -5.88
C VAL A 90 -7.93 -3.38 -5.39
N GLN A 91 -7.57 -4.22 -4.43
CA GLN A 91 -8.50 -4.95 -3.59
C GLN A 91 -8.57 -4.26 -2.23
N TYR A 92 -9.74 -4.20 -1.64
CA TYR A 92 -9.95 -3.67 -0.30
C TYR A 92 -10.87 -4.59 0.50
N MET A 93 -10.57 -4.73 1.79
CA MET A 93 -11.33 -5.52 2.73
C MET A 93 -11.36 -4.85 4.09
N SER A 94 -12.55 -4.61 4.62
CA SER A 94 -12.75 -4.27 6.03
C SER A 94 -13.03 -5.56 6.77
N ALA A 95 -12.09 -6.04 7.59
CA ALA A 95 -12.23 -7.32 8.27
C ALA A 95 -13.29 -7.32 9.37
N GLY A 96 -13.49 -6.17 10.03
CA GLY A 96 -14.58 -5.96 11.00
C GLY A 96 -14.66 -7.06 12.07
N THR A 97 -15.86 -7.58 12.30
CA THR A 97 -16.13 -8.69 13.23
C THR A 97 -15.38 -10.00 12.92
N GLY A 98 -14.78 -10.12 11.73
CA GLY A 98 -13.91 -11.23 11.35
C GLY A 98 -14.19 -11.72 9.93
N VAL A 99 -13.12 -12.03 9.18
CA VAL A 99 -13.15 -12.65 7.85
C VAL A 99 -12.03 -13.69 7.78
N PHE A 100 -12.30 -14.83 7.14
CA PHE A 100 -11.25 -15.72 6.65
C PHE A 100 -11.06 -15.49 5.17
N HIS A 101 -9.81 -15.36 4.71
CA HIS A 101 -9.50 -15.20 3.31
C HIS A 101 -8.20 -15.89 2.90
N SER A 102 -8.03 -16.07 1.59
CA SER A 102 -6.81 -16.56 0.96
C SER A 102 -6.47 -15.74 -0.27
N GLU A 103 -5.18 -15.62 -0.54
CA GLU A 103 -4.63 -14.76 -1.59
C GLU A 103 -3.55 -15.53 -2.36
N HIS A 104 -3.82 -15.91 -3.61
CA HIS A 104 -2.92 -16.74 -4.42
C HIS A 104 -2.53 -16.10 -5.74
N ASN A 105 -1.26 -16.27 -6.10
CA ASN A 105 -0.78 -16.07 -7.46
C ASN A 105 -1.07 -17.35 -8.27
N LEU A 106 -2.23 -17.39 -8.93
CA LEU A 106 -2.59 -18.48 -9.84
C LEU A 106 -2.01 -18.32 -11.26
N GLY A 107 -1.15 -17.33 -11.47
CA GLY A 107 -0.44 -17.10 -12.72
C GLY A 107 0.85 -17.91 -12.85
N ASN A 108 1.50 -17.76 -14.01
CA ASN A 108 2.80 -18.40 -14.30
C ASN A 108 4.00 -17.47 -14.07
N GLU A 109 3.75 -16.18 -13.86
CA GLU A 109 4.76 -15.15 -13.59
C GLU A 109 4.78 -14.80 -12.10
N THR A 110 5.85 -14.17 -11.63
CA THR A 110 5.92 -13.69 -10.24
C THR A 110 4.96 -12.52 -10.03
N LEU A 111 4.18 -12.56 -8.95
CA LEU A 111 3.33 -11.47 -8.51
C LEU A 111 4.14 -10.54 -7.61
N ARG A 112 4.08 -9.22 -7.85
CA ARG A 112 4.51 -8.20 -6.90
C ARG A 112 3.31 -7.39 -6.42
N LEU A 113 3.11 -7.32 -5.11
CA LEU A 113 2.05 -6.53 -4.50
C LEU A 113 2.53 -5.77 -3.27
N LEU A 114 1.82 -4.69 -2.93
CA LEU A 114 1.88 -4.05 -1.63
C LEU A 114 0.66 -4.48 -0.80
N GLN A 115 0.89 -5.13 0.34
CA GLN A 115 -0.11 -5.43 1.35
C GLN A 115 -0.10 -4.33 2.42
N ILE A 116 -1.21 -3.61 2.55
CA ILE A 116 -1.29 -2.40 3.38
C ILE A 116 -2.40 -2.58 4.41
N TRP A 117 -2.05 -2.47 5.69
CA TRP A 117 -3.02 -2.62 6.78
C TRP A 117 -3.13 -1.34 7.58
N ILE A 118 -4.36 -0.87 7.75
CA ILE A 118 -4.69 0.36 8.46
C ILE A 118 -5.67 -0.01 9.57
N LEU A 119 -5.38 0.44 10.79
CA LEU A 119 -6.30 0.28 11.91
C LEU A 119 -7.60 1.04 11.62
N PRO A 120 -8.78 0.44 11.82
CA PRO A 120 -10.04 1.17 11.71
C PRO A 120 -10.20 2.18 12.85
N ASP A 121 -11.15 3.11 12.70
CA ASP A 121 -11.50 4.12 13.71
C ASP A 121 -12.16 3.51 14.96
N ARG A 122 -12.76 2.32 14.83
CA ARG A 122 -13.28 1.49 15.91
C ARG A 122 -13.30 0.01 15.52
N ALA A 123 -13.43 -0.85 16.52
CA ALA A 123 -13.62 -2.28 16.33
C ALA A 123 -15.04 -2.64 15.88
N ASP A 124 -15.19 -3.89 15.44
CA ASP A 124 -16.44 -4.58 15.16
C ASP A 124 -17.32 -3.91 14.08
N HIS A 125 -16.70 -3.27 13.09
CA HIS A 125 -17.41 -2.90 11.86
C HIS A 125 -17.97 -4.13 11.14
N LYS A 126 -18.96 -3.90 10.27
CA LYS A 126 -19.47 -4.97 9.41
C LYS A 126 -18.38 -5.34 8.39
N PRO A 127 -18.06 -6.63 8.22
CA PRO A 127 -17.14 -7.06 7.17
C PRO A 127 -17.57 -6.58 5.78
N ASN A 128 -16.60 -6.16 4.98
CA ASN A 128 -16.79 -5.70 3.61
C ASN A 128 -15.62 -6.11 2.73
N TYR A 129 -15.87 -6.28 1.44
CA TYR A 129 -14.88 -6.61 0.44
C TYR A 129 -15.23 -5.96 -0.89
N GLY A 130 -14.22 -5.56 -1.65
CA GLY A 130 -14.39 -5.25 -3.05
C GLY A 130 -13.08 -5.16 -3.82
N GLU A 131 -13.23 -5.10 -5.14
CA GLU A 131 -12.14 -4.86 -6.07
C GLU A 131 -12.45 -3.61 -6.88
N PHE A 132 -11.43 -2.82 -7.19
CA PHE A 132 -11.54 -1.71 -8.11
C PHE A 132 -10.47 -1.78 -9.19
N LYS A 133 -10.93 -1.89 -10.44
CA LYS A 133 -10.08 -2.00 -11.63
C LYS A 133 -9.99 -0.64 -12.29
N PHE A 134 -8.96 0.11 -11.91
CA PHE A 134 -8.71 1.46 -12.43
C PHE A 134 -7.96 1.42 -13.76
N ASP A 135 -8.28 2.35 -14.65
CA ASP A 135 -7.42 2.64 -15.80
C ASP A 135 -6.08 3.20 -15.33
N TRP A 136 -4.98 2.68 -15.88
CA TRP A 136 -3.62 3.14 -15.55
C TRP A 136 -3.43 4.63 -15.86
N SER A 137 -4.03 5.13 -16.94
CA SER A 137 -3.87 6.53 -17.39
C SER A 137 -4.29 7.57 -16.34
N LYS A 138 -5.18 7.21 -15.40
CA LYS A 138 -5.64 8.11 -14.33
C LYS A 138 -4.53 8.59 -13.39
N ARG A 139 -3.41 7.85 -13.33
CA ARG A 139 -2.28 8.17 -12.44
C ARG A 139 -1.05 8.69 -13.19
N GLU A 140 -1.14 8.91 -14.51
CA GLU A 140 -0.02 9.42 -15.29
C GLU A 140 0.19 10.91 -15.04
N ASN A 141 1.31 11.25 -14.40
CA ASN A 141 1.72 12.61 -14.07
C ASN A 141 0.71 13.40 -13.20
N GLU A 142 -0.22 12.71 -12.55
CA GLU A 142 -1.22 13.27 -11.65
C GLU A 142 -1.48 12.32 -10.49
N TRP A 143 -1.73 12.87 -9.30
CA TRP A 143 -2.10 12.08 -8.13
C TRP A 143 -3.52 11.52 -8.28
N PHE A 144 -3.62 10.21 -8.46
CA PHE A 144 -4.91 9.55 -8.53
C PHE A 144 -5.40 9.14 -7.13
N HIS A 145 -6.47 9.78 -6.64
CA HIS A 145 -7.09 9.49 -5.34
C HIS A 145 -7.93 8.20 -5.40
N MET A 146 -7.41 7.12 -4.81
CA MET A 146 -8.02 5.79 -4.89
C MET A 146 -8.91 5.47 -3.69
N VAL A 147 -8.46 5.85 -2.49
CA VAL A 147 -9.09 5.47 -1.22
C VAL A 147 -9.31 6.71 -0.37
N SER A 148 -10.46 6.79 0.29
CA SER A 148 -10.82 7.87 1.22
C SER A 148 -11.60 7.36 2.43
N PRO A 149 -11.85 8.19 3.45
CA PRO A 149 -12.78 7.86 4.53
C PRO A 149 -14.22 7.68 3.99
N LEU A 150 -15.12 7.15 4.81
CA LEU A 150 -16.53 6.95 4.42
C LEU A 150 -17.24 8.20 3.87
N GLU A 151 -16.92 9.39 4.37
CA GLU A 151 -17.50 10.66 3.92
C GLU A 151 -16.75 11.29 2.72
N GLY A 152 -15.71 10.62 2.22
CA GLY A 152 -14.91 11.06 1.08
C GLY A 152 -15.50 10.67 -0.28
N GLU A 153 -14.90 11.22 -1.33
CA GLU A 153 -15.36 11.08 -2.72
C GLU A 153 -14.57 10.01 -3.51
N ALA A 154 -13.54 9.41 -2.92
CA ALA A 154 -12.76 8.41 -3.65
C ALA A 154 -13.58 7.13 -3.88
N PRO A 155 -13.31 6.37 -4.97
CA PRO A 155 -14.13 5.21 -5.32
C PRO A 155 -14.06 4.06 -4.32
N ILE A 156 -13.03 4.02 -3.48
CA ILE A 156 -12.89 3.08 -2.37
C ILE A 156 -13.00 3.87 -1.06
N GLN A 157 -13.84 3.37 -0.15
CA GLN A 157 -14.10 3.99 1.14
C GLN A 157 -13.75 3.02 2.27
N ILE A 158 -13.01 3.50 3.27
CA ILE A 158 -12.57 2.71 4.42
C ILE A 158 -13.00 3.35 5.74
N HIS A 159 -12.99 2.55 6.80
CA HIS A 159 -13.35 2.96 8.15
C HIS A 159 -12.21 3.65 8.91
N GLN A 160 -11.50 4.59 8.27
CA GLN A 160 -10.43 5.37 8.89
C GLN A 160 -10.28 6.73 8.19
N ASP A 161 -9.83 7.76 8.93
CA ASP A 161 -9.37 9.04 8.39
C ASP A 161 -8.01 8.88 7.67
N ALA A 162 -8.06 8.22 6.52
CA ALA A 162 -6.92 7.88 5.69
C ALA A 162 -7.27 8.03 4.20
N ASN A 163 -6.31 8.52 3.42
CA ASN A 163 -6.39 8.64 1.97
C ASN A 163 -5.23 7.89 1.30
N LEU A 164 -5.49 7.21 0.18
CA LEU A 164 -4.44 6.60 -0.63
C LEU A 164 -4.46 7.14 -2.05
N TYR A 165 -3.27 7.43 -2.56
CA TYR A 165 -3.04 7.96 -3.90
C TYR A 165 -2.00 7.13 -4.63
N SER A 166 -2.13 7.02 -5.95
CA SER A 166 -1.09 6.46 -6.82
C SER A 166 -0.67 7.48 -7.87
N LEU A 167 0.59 7.39 -8.30
CA LEU A 167 1.18 8.26 -9.31
C LEU A 167 2.19 7.48 -10.14
N SER A 168 2.16 7.65 -11.45
CA SER A 168 3.19 7.24 -12.40
C SER A 168 3.75 8.51 -13.04
N LEU A 169 4.96 8.91 -12.65
CA LEU A 169 5.59 10.17 -13.07
C LEU A 169 6.67 9.88 -14.12
N GLU A 170 6.58 10.57 -15.26
CA GLU A 170 7.62 10.48 -16.29
C GLU A 170 8.95 11.08 -15.84
N ALA A 171 10.05 10.56 -16.40
CA ALA A 171 11.39 11.07 -16.11
C ALA A 171 11.51 12.57 -16.42
N GLY A 172 12.12 13.32 -15.50
CA GLY A 172 12.33 14.76 -15.60
C GLY A 172 11.12 15.62 -15.23
N LYS A 173 9.97 15.02 -14.91
CA LYS A 173 8.81 15.76 -14.40
C LYS A 173 8.89 15.95 -12.89
N GLU A 174 8.23 17.01 -12.45
CA GLU A 174 8.07 17.37 -11.05
C GLU A 174 6.60 17.37 -10.67
N ILE A 175 6.31 17.01 -9.41
CA ILE A 175 4.97 17.11 -8.84
C ILE A 175 5.05 17.44 -7.34
N HIS A 176 3.99 18.04 -6.84
CA HIS A 176 3.82 18.41 -5.44
C HIS A 176 2.69 17.60 -4.80
N PHE A 177 2.82 17.29 -3.52
CA PHE A 177 1.74 16.76 -2.68
C PHE A 177 1.67 17.59 -1.38
N PRO A 178 0.54 18.26 -1.09
CA PRO A 178 0.39 19.04 0.13
C PRO A 178 0.20 18.15 1.35
N VAL A 179 0.96 18.38 2.42
CA VAL A 179 0.78 17.71 3.71
C VAL A 179 0.41 18.76 4.75
N LYS A 180 -0.90 18.99 4.87
CA LYS A 180 -1.47 20.07 5.69
C LYS A 180 -1.19 19.88 7.19
N GLU A 181 -1.38 20.96 7.96
CA GLU A 181 -1.35 20.90 9.43
C GLU A 181 -2.29 19.81 9.96
N GLY A 182 -1.83 19.02 10.94
CA GLY A 182 -2.55 17.86 11.46
C GLY A 182 -2.55 16.60 10.58
N ARG A 183 -1.83 16.61 9.44
CA ARG A 183 -1.69 15.46 8.55
C ARG A 183 -0.25 14.96 8.49
N GLN A 184 -0.12 13.70 8.09
CA GLN A 184 1.15 13.05 7.81
C GLN A 184 1.02 12.14 6.59
N LEU A 185 2.12 11.89 5.89
CA LEU A 185 2.18 11.13 4.66
C LEU A 185 3.25 10.05 4.75
N TYR A 186 2.89 8.83 4.37
CA TYR A 186 3.84 7.76 4.08
C TYR A 186 3.87 7.53 2.56
N LEU A 187 4.99 7.84 1.92
CA LEU A 187 5.18 7.73 0.48
C LEU A 187 6.12 6.55 0.16
N VAL A 188 5.73 5.68 -0.75
CA VAL A 188 6.54 4.55 -1.22
C VAL A 188 6.98 4.81 -2.67
N GLN A 189 8.29 4.77 -2.93
CA GLN A 189 8.87 4.71 -4.27
C GLN A 189 8.79 3.27 -4.77
N ILE A 190 7.66 2.88 -5.39
CA ILE A 190 7.44 1.50 -5.83
C ILE A 190 8.44 1.10 -6.93
N GLU A 191 8.64 1.98 -7.91
CA GLU A 191 9.50 1.77 -9.08
C GLU A 191 10.26 3.06 -9.43
N GLY A 192 11.37 2.94 -10.17
CA GLY A 192 12.18 4.06 -10.62
C GLY A 192 13.04 4.70 -9.53
N SER A 193 13.43 5.95 -9.76
CA SER A 193 14.25 6.74 -8.85
C SER A 193 13.91 8.22 -8.94
N SER A 194 14.06 8.94 -7.83
CA SER A 194 13.62 10.34 -7.70
C SER A 194 14.43 11.10 -6.67
N VAL A 195 14.37 12.43 -6.75
CA VAL A 195 14.78 13.32 -5.66
C VAL A 195 13.52 13.85 -5.00
N ILE A 196 13.38 13.62 -3.70
CA ILE A 196 12.21 14.03 -2.91
C ILE A 196 12.68 14.87 -1.73
N ASN A 197 12.25 16.13 -1.68
CA ASN A 197 12.69 17.11 -0.69
C ASN A 197 14.24 17.15 -0.51
N GLY A 198 14.98 16.95 -1.61
CA GLY A 198 16.45 16.95 -1.63
C GLY A 198 17.12 15.59 -1.35
N GLU A 199 16.36 14.56 -0.96
CA GLU A 199 16.87 13.20 -0.75
C GLU A 199 16.64 12.31 -1.97
N THR A 200 17.64 11.53 -2.36
CA THR A 200 17.48 10.55 -3.45
C THR A 200 16.79 9.30 -2.93
N LEU A 201 15.65 8.93 -3.51
CA LEU A 201 14.95 7.68 -3.27
C LEU A 201 15.04 6.79 -4.51
N VAL A 202 15.22 5.49 -4.28
CA VAL A 202 15.21 4.46 -5.32
C VAL A 202 14.10 3.46 -5.05
N MET A 203 13.85 2.55 -6.00
CA MET A 203 12.89 1.46 -5.86
C MET A 203 12.91 0.83 -4.45
N ARG A 204 11.72 0.72 -3.85
CA ARG A 204 11.39 0.24 -2.50
C ARG A 204 11.70 1.20 -1.35
N ASP A 205 12.44 2.29 -1.57
CA ASP A 205 12.57 3.31 -0.52
C ASP A 205 11.18 3.91 -0.22
N ALA A 206 11.04 4.42 0.99
CA ALA A 206 9.89 5.20 1.39
C ALA A 206 10.32 6.55 1.99
N ALA A 207 9.36 7.42 2.20
CA ALA A 207 9.52 8.67 2.92
C ALA A 207 8.33 8.89 3.85
N GLU A 208 8.63 9.47 5.00
CA GLU A 208 7.65 9.97 5.95
C GLU A 208 7.68 11.49 5.94
N ALA A 209 6.52 12.12 5.86
CA ALA A 209 6.37 13.55 5.99
C ALA A 209 5.29 13.88 7.01
N VAL A 210 5.57 14.79 7.93
CA VAL A 210 4.62 15.26 8.95
C VAL A 210 4.49 16.76 8.82
N GLU A 211 3.31 17.25 8.44
CA GLU A 211 3.01 18.67 8.23
C GLU A 211 4.07 19.38 7.36
N GLU A 212 4.57 18.66 6.34
CA GLU A 212 5.59 19.15 5.43
C GLU A 212 5.30 18.64 4.03
N ASP A 213 5.13 19.57 3.10
CA ASP A 213 4.83 19.28 1.71
C ASP A 213 5.92 18.43 1.05
N ILE A 214 5.49 17.59 0.11
CA ILE A 214 6.38 16.74 -0.68
C ILE A 214 6.55 17.33 -2.07
N HIS A 215 7.82 17.49 -2.46
CA HIS A 215 8.23 17.87 -3.80
C HIS A 215 9.06 16.74 -4.40
N ILE A 216 8.58 16.18 -5.51
CA ILE A 216 9.19 15.03 -6.19
C ILE A 216 9.72 15.49 -7.54
N GLU A 217 10.97 15.18 -7.84
CA GLU A 217 11.54 15.23 -9.18
C GLU A 217 11.91 13.81 -9.62
N ALA A 218 11.20 13.27 -10.61
CA ALA A 218 11.47 11.94 -11.14
C ALA A 218 12.78 11.94 -11.96
N LYS A 219 13.71 11.04 -11.64
CA LYS A 219 14.94 10.86 -12.42
C LYS A 219 14.79 9.79 -13.50
N GLU A 220 13.86 8.87 -13.28
CA GLU A 220 13.43 7.82 -14.20
C GLU A 220 11.90 7.76 -14.20
N GLN A 221 11.30 7.01 -15.13
CA GLN A 221 9.88 6.64 -15.02
C GLN A 221 9.65 6.01 -13.65
N SER A 222 8.81 6.64 -12.84
CA SER A 222 8.69 6.31 -11.43
C SER A 222 7.24 6.07 -11.06
N HIS A 223 7.01 5.13 -10.15
CA HIS A 223 5.68 4.75 -9.68
C HIS A 223 5.65 4.86 -8.16
N TYR A 224 4.61 5.50 -7.64
CA TYR A 224 4.47 5.81 -6.23
C TYR A 224 3.11 5.38 -5.70
N LEU A 225 3.11 5.14 -4.38
CA LEU A 225 1.92 5.09 -3.56
C LEU A 225 2.09 6.02 -2.37
N ALA A 226 1.09 6.88 -2.14
CA ALA A 226 1.05 7.82 -1.04
C ALA A 226 -0.11 7.47 -0.12
N ILE A 227 0.16 7.34 1.18
CA ILE A 227 -0.83 7.06 2.23
C ILE A 227 -0.84 8.27 3.18
N GLU A 228 -1.87 9.09 3.08
CA GLU A 228 -2.05 10.28 3.90
C GLU A 228 -2.98 9.96 5.08
N LEU A 229 -2.56 10.33 6.29
CA LEU A 229 -3.22 9.97 7.54
C LEU A 229 -3.33 11.21 8.43
N LYS A 230 -4.23 11.13 9.41
CA LYS A 230 -4.20 12.06 10.55
C LYS A 230 -2.91 11.87 11.36
N LYS A 231 -2.31 12.97 11.80
CA LYS A 231 -1.12 12.99 12.67
C LYS A 231 -1.41 12.42 14.05
#